data_AF-A0A524GSW2-F1
#
_entry.id   AF-A0A524GSW2-F1
#
_cell.length_a   1.000
_cell.length_b   1.000
_cell.length_c   1.000
_cell.angle_alpha   90.00
_cell.angle_beta   90.00
_cell.angle_gamma   90.00
#
_symmetry.space_group_name_H-M   'P 1'
#
loop_
_entity.id
_entity.type
_entity.pdbx_description
1 polymer ?
#
loop_
_entity_poly.entity_id
_entity_poly.type
_entity_poly.pdbx_seq_one_letter_code
_entity_poly.pdbx_strand_id
1 'polypeptide(L)' 'LKEKLGFNDSALHWYFVNTEKKRVTAIMADGSQVVVYENGEFSR' A
#
# COMPACT_ATOMS: atom_id res chain seq x y z
N LEU A 1 -21.40 7.08 -5.62
CA LEU A 1 -20.97 6.07 -4.61
C LEU A 1 -19.45 5.91 -4.58
N LYS A 2 -18.79 5.70 -5.73
CA LYS A 2 -17.32 5.57 -5.84
C LYS A 2 -16.53 6.63 -5.06
N GLU A 3 -16.86 7.90 -5.28
CA GLU A 3 -16.23 9.03 -4.59
C GLU A 3 -16.39 8.97 -3.06
N LYS A 4 -17.60 8.65 -2.57
CA LYS A 4 -17.88 8.51 -1.13
C LYS A 4 -17.09 7.38 -0.47
N LEU A 5 -16.66 6.39 -1.24
CA LEU A 5 -15.86 5.25 -0.77
C LEU A 5 -14.36 5.45 -1.03
N GLY A 6 -13.95 6.56 -1.65
CA GLY A 6 -12.54 6.86 -1.94
C GLY A 6 -11.94 6.05 -3.10
N PHE A 7 -12.77 5.43 -3.95
CA PHE A 7 -12.25 4.72 -5.12
C PHE A 7 -11.81 5.71 -6.20
N ASN A 8 -10.65 5.43 -6.79
CA ASN A 8 -10.18 6.12 -7.99
C ASN A 8 -11.14 5.85 -9.16
N ASP A 9 -11.51 6.88 -9.93
CA ASP A 9 -12.33 6.78 -11.13
C ASP A 9 -11.52 7.30 -12.34
N SER A 10 -10.97 6.37 -13.11
CA SER A 10 -10.13 6.69 -14.27
C SER A 10 -10.48 5.80 -15.48
N ALA A 11 -10.44 6.39 -16.68
CA ALA A 11 -10.65 5.65 -17.94
C ALA A 11 -9.42 4.84 -18.38
N LEU A 12 -8.25 5.13 -17.79
CA LEU A 12 -7.00 4.45 -18.03
C LEU A 12 -6.37 4.03 -16.69
N HIS A 13 -5.73 2.87 -16.69
CA HIS A 13 -5.08 2.31 -15.51
C HIS A 13 -3.78 1.62 -15.92
N TRP A 14 -2.64 2.10 -15.41
CA TRP A 14 -1.31 1.54 -15.66
C TRP A 14 -0.66 1.14 -14.36
N TYR A 15 0.08 0.02 -14.39
CA TYR A 15 0.84 -0.49 -13.26
C TYR A 15 2.33 -0.18 -13.44
N PHE A 16 2.97 0.25 -12.37
CA PHE A 16 4.42 0.38 -12.28
C PHE A 16 4.95 -0.62 -11.27
N VAL A 17 6.02 -1.32 -11.63
CA VAL A 17 6.70 -2.26 -10.74
C VAL A 17 7.99 -1.61 -10.26
N ASN A 18 8.21 -1.65 -8.94
CA ASN A 18 9.48 -1.28 -8.33
C ASN A 18 10.12 -2.52 -7.71
N THR A 19 11.36 -2.81 -8.08
CA THR A 19 12.11 -4.02 -7.69
C THR A 19 13.21 -3.74 -6.66
N GLU A 20 13.29 -2.52 -6.13
CA GLU A 20 14.24 -2.16 -5.09
C GLU A 20 13.89 -2.82 -3.76
N LYS A 21 14.90 -2.98 -2.90
CA LYS A 21 14.68 -3.32 -1.50
C LYS A 21 13.86 -2.21 -0.82
N LYS A 22 12.69 -2.56 -0.31
CA LYS A 22 11.78 -1.64 0.38
C LYS A 22 11.23 -2.24 1.65
N ARG A 23 10.80 -1.35 2.54
CA ARG A 23 10.01 -1.64 3.72
C ARG A 23 8.63 -1.02 3.55
N VAL A 24 7.59 -1.79 3.82
CA VAL A 24 6.19 -1.34 3.87
C VAL A 24 5.76 -1.33 5.34
N THR A 25 5.37 -0.15 5.81
CA THR A 25 4.87 0.06 7.18
C THR A 25 3.40 0.41 7.12
N ALA A 26 2.56 -0.38 7.79
CA ALA A 26 1.16 -0.07 8.01
C ALA A 26 1.02 0.95 9.15
N ILE A 27 0.16 1.94 8.94
CA ILE A 27 -0.30 2.84 9.99
C ILE A 27 -1.61 2.29 10.52
N MET A 28 -1.62 1.90 11.79
CA MET A 28 -2.77 1.29 12.45
C MET A 28 -3.80 2.36 12.84
N ALA A 29 -5.02 1.94 13.15
CA ALA A 29 -6.10 2.85 13.54
C ALA A 29 -5.79 3.68 14.80
N ASP A 30 -4.95 3.15 15.70
CA ASP A 30 -4.46 3.83 16.91
C ASP A 30 -3.22 4.71 16.65
N GLY A 31 -2.76 4.80 15.39
CA GLY A 31 -1.57 5.54 14.98
C GLY A 31 -0.25 4.79 15.17
N SER A 32 -0.28 3.56 15.71
CA SER A 32 0.92 2.73 15.80
C SER A 32 1.41 2.29 14.41
N GLN A 33 2.68 1.90 14.34
CA GLN A 33 3.34 1.52 13.09
C GLN A 33 3.78 0.07 13.15
N VAL A 34 3.42 -0.70 12.11
CA VAL A 34 3.77 -2.12 11.99
C VAL A 34 4.43 -2.36 10.65
N VAL A 35 5.64 -2.94 10.64
CA VAL A 35 6.26 -3.38 9.39
C VAL A 35 5.54 -4.64 8.93
N VAL A 36 5.01 -4.62 7.70
CA VAL A 36 4.23 -5.75 7.13
C VAL A 36 4.95 -6.44 5.98
N TYR A 37 5.95 -5.79 5.39
CA TYR A 37 6.77 -6.34 4.32
C TYR A 37 8.13 -5.67 4.33
N GLU A 38 9.18 -6.44 4.14
CA GLU A 38 10.53 -5.91 4.05
C GLU A 38 11.42 -6.78 3.16
N ASN A 39 12.19 -6.12 2.30
CA ASN A 39 13.27 -6.73 1.49
C ASN A 39 12.83 -7.94 0.64
N GLY A 40 11.58 -7.99 0.20
CA GLY A 40 11.08 -9.09 -0.61
C GLY A 40 10.18 -10.09 0.15
N GLU A 41 10.03 -9.93 1.47
CA GLU A 41 9.39 -10.92 2.33
C GLU A 41 8.32 -10.29 3.22
N PHE A 42 7.25 -11.05 3.51
CA PHE A 42 6.24 -10.63 4.49
C PHE A 42 6.82 -10.67 5.90
N SER A 43 6.54 -9.63 6.67
CA SER A 43 6.93 -9.56 8.09
C SER A 43 5.96 -10.39 8.93
N ARG A 44 6.49 -11.09 9.93
CA ARG A 44 5.73 -11.97 10.84
C ARG A 44 5.06 -11.19 11.97
#